data_AF-A0A3M6RLW5-F1
#
_entry.id   AF-A0A3M6RLW5-F1
#
_cell.length_a   1.000
_cell.length_b   1.000
_cell.length_c   1.000
_cell.angle_alpha   90.00
_cell.angle_beta   90.00
_cell.angle_gamma   90.00
#
_symmetry.space_group_name_H-M   'P 1'
#
loop_
_entity.id
_entity.type
_entity.pdbx_description
1 polymer ?
#
loop_
_entity_poly.entity_id
_entity_poly.type
_entity_poly.pdbx_seq_one_letter_code
_entity_poly.pdbx_strand_id
1 'polypeptide(L)'
;MAFAPDLTAHVRRLLLKHLPDGVAVSDITEKKMFGGLAFMVRGKLCIGISGRDGTEVMLRIGKTHHDAALEHEGVSTTVMKGREYRGYVDLDETALPLLEDLVALALRHNQELSAAPPRRRKEKP
;
A
#
# COMPACT_ATOMS: atom_id res chain seq x y z
N MET A 1 3.17 -15.32 14.93
CA MET A 1 1.80 -14.88 14.57
C MET A 1 1.72 -13.44 14.99
N ALA A 2 1.13 -12.49 14.30
CA ALA A 2 0.51 -12.37 12.98
C ALA A 2 0.24 -10.85 12.89
N PHE A 3 0.19 -10.26 11.70
CA PHE A 3 -0.23 -8.86 11.43
C PHE A 3 -1.11 -8.24 12.54
N ALA A 4 -0.82 -7.00 12.95
CA ALA A 4 -1.58 -6.30 13.99
C ALA A 4 -3.06 -6.17 13.57
N PRO A 5 -4.00 -6.84 14.28
CA PRO A 5 -5.41 -6.82 13.89
C PRO A 5 -6.02 -5.43 14.01
N ASP A 6 -5.58 -4.65 14.99
CA ASP A 6 -6.00 -3.26 15.21
C ASP A 6 -5.60 -2.36 14.03
N LEU A 7 -4.35 -2.47 13.57
CA LEU A 7 -3.85 -1.72 12.42
C LEU A 7 -4.58 -2.12 11.13
N THR A 8 -4.89 -3.41 10.98
CA THR A 8 -5.68 -3.91 9.86
C THR A 8 -7.08 -3.32 9.83
N ALA A 9 -7.76 -3.29 10.97
CA ALA A 9 -9.06 -2.65 11.10
C ALA A 9 -8.97 -1.14 10.84
N HIS A 10 -7.91 -0.49 11.29
CA HIS A 10 -7.67 0.93 11.07
C HIS A 10 -7.48 1.27 9.59
N VAL A 11 -6.56 0.58 8.90
CA VAL A 11 -6.34 0.72 7.45
C VAL A 11 -7.61 0.44 6.66
N ARG A 12 -8.39 -0.58 7.04
CA ARG A 12 -9.68 -0.86 6.39
C ARG A 12 -10.64 0.31 6.53
N ARG A 13 -10.74 0.95 7.70
CA ARG A 13 -11.55 2.16 7.87
C ARG A 13 -11.03 3.32 7.04
N LEU A 14 -9.72 3.54 7.00
CA LEU A 14 -9.11 4.61 6.19
C LEU A 14 -9.39 4.41 4.71
N LEU A 15 -9.24 3.19 4.20
CA LEU A 15 -9.60 2.83 2.83
C LEU A 15 -11.05 3.20 2.54
N LEU A 16 -12.00 2.79 3.39
CA LEU A 16 -13.42 3.09 3.21
C LEU A 16 -13.73 4.59 3.29
N LYS A 17 -13.02 5.34 4.14
CA LYS A 17 -13.20 6.79 4.33
C LYS A 17 -12.66 7.59 3.13
N HIS A 18 -11.53 7.17 2.58
CA HIS A 18 -10.85 7.83 1.46
C HIS A 18 -11.12 7.16 0.12
N LEU A 19 -12.11 6.26 0.05
CA LEU A 19 -12.51 5.59 -1.18
C LEU A 19 -12.85 6.64 -2.23
N PRO A 20 -12.16 6.66 -3.37
CA PRO A 20 -12.38 7.69 -4.36
C PRO A 20 -13.59 7.34 -5.24
N ASP A 21 -14.16 8.35 -5.90
CA ASP A 21 -15.39 8.20 -6.68
C ASP A 21 -15.22 7.14 -7.79
N GLY A 22 -16.19 6.22 -7.89
CA GLY A 22 -16.16 5.09 -8.82
C GLY A 22 -15.36 3.86 -8.36
N VAL A 23 -14.88 3.80 -7.11
CA VAL A 23 -14.35 2.58 -6.49
C VAL A 23 -15.34 2.07 -5.45
N ALA A 24 -15.88 0.88 -5.64
CA ALA A 24 -16.78 0.28 -4.67
C ALA A 24 -16.00 -0.52 -3.61
N VAL A 25 -16.62 -0.76 -2.46
CA VAL A 25 -16.04 -1.65 -1.43
C VAL A 25 -15.78 -3.06 -1.98
N SER A 26 -16.59 -3.51 -2.95
CA SER A 26 -16.40 -4.78 -3.67
C SER A 26 -15.14 -4.84 -4.52
N ASP A 27 -14.56 -3.70 -4.91
CA ASP A 27 -13.28 -3.64 -5.62
C ASP A 27 -12.08 -3.83 -4.68
N ILE A 28 -12.30 -3.77 -3.37
CA ILE A 28 -11.28 -4.02 -2.36
C ILE A 28 -11.24 -5.52 -2.06
N THR A 29 -10.08 -6.14 -2.24
CA THR A 29 -9.84 -7.55 -1.94
C THR A 29 -8.71 -7.69 -0.93
N GLU A 30 -8.99 -8.36 0.16
CA GLU A 30 -8.01 -8.71 1.19
C GLU A 30 -7.30 -10.03 0.82
N LYS A 31 -5.97 -10.02 0.73
CA LYS A 31 -5.16 -11.20 0.45
C LYS A 31 -4.06 -11.39 1.48
N LYS A 32 -3.92 -12.59 2.02
CA LYS A 32 -2.79 -12.93 2.91
C LYS A 32 -1.50 -13.01 2.09
N MET A 33 -0.63 -12.00 2.21
CA MET A 33 0.61 -11.85 1.46
C MET A 33 1.68 -11.18 2.32
N PHE A 34 2.96 -11.31 1.96
CA PHE A 34 4.09 -10.67 2.66
C PHE A 34 4.20 -11.01 4.16
N GLY A 35 3.66 -12.15 4.59
CA GLY A 35 3.66 -12.55 6.00
C GLY A 35 2.58 -11.87 6.86
N GLY A 36 1.66 -11.13 6.24
CA GLY A 36 0.51 -10.50 6.88
C GLY A 36 -0.70 -10.42 5.94
N LEU A 37 -1.32 -9.24 5.83
CA LEU A 37 -2.50 -8.99 5.01
C LEU A 37 -2.26 -7.86 4.02
N ALA A 38 -2.66 -8.03 2.78
CA ALA A 38 -2.57 -7.03 1.73
C ALA A 38 -3.95 -6.67 1.20
N PHE A 39 -4.20 -5.37 1.07
CA PHE A 39 -5.38 -4.79 0.46
C PHE A 39 -5.10 -4.50 -1.01
N MET A 40 -5.83 -5.19 -1.88
CA MET A 40 -5.84 -4.93 -3.30
C MET A 40 -7.06 -4.10 -3.64
N VAL A 41 -6.89 -3.08 -4.47
CA VAL A 41 -7.98 -2.23 -4.98
C VAL A 41 -8.02 -2.41 -6.50
N ARG A 42 -9.17 -2.78 -7.06
CA ARG A 42 -9.35 -3.09 -8.50
C ARG A 42 -8.31 -4.08 -9.03
N GLY A 43 -8.00 -5.10 -8.22
CA GLY A 43 -7.02 -6.14 -8.54
C GLY A 43 -5.54 -5.71 -8.45
N LYS A 44 -5.24 -4.49 -7.99
CA LYS A 44 -3.88 -3.96 -7.83
C LYS A 44 -3.54 -3.77 -6.36
N LEU A 45 -2.36 -4.21 -5.95
CA LEU A 45 -1.86 -4.00 -4.60
C LEU A 45 -1.79 -2.49 -4.27
N CYS A 46 -2.45 -2.10 -3.19
CA CYS A 46 -2.49 -0.73 -2.70
C CYS A 46 -1.75 -0.61 -1.36
N ILE A 47 -2.10 -1.47 -0.40
CA ILE A 47 -1.56 -1.45 0.96
C ILE A 47 -1.23 -2.89 1.38
N GLY A 48 -0.12 -3.09 2.07
CA GLY A 48 0.26 -4.31 2.77
C GLY A 48 0.44 -4.00 4.24
N ILE A 49 0.06 -4.93 5.11
CA ILE A 49 0.28 -4.87 6.53
C ILE A 49 1.07 -6.10 6.87
N SER A 50 2.28 -5.88 7.39
CA SER A 50 3.15 -6.92 7.92
C SER A 50 3.47 -6.54 9.36
N GLY A 51 3.66 -7.52 10.23
CA GLY A 51 4.19 -7.28 11.58
C GLY A 51 5.58 -7.87 11.69
N ARG A 52 6.40 -7.70 10.64
CA ARG A 52 7.68 -8.42 10.50
C ARG A 52 8.77 -7.37 10.34
N ASP A 53 9.80 -7.44 11.18
CA ASP A 53 11.04 -6.66 11.05
C ASP A 53 10.84 -5.12 11.14
N GLY A 54 10.05 -4.64 12.12
CA GLY A 54 9.83 -3.20 12.33
C GLY A 54 8.96 -2.51 11.27
N THR A 55 8.64 -3.18 10.16
CA THR A 55 7.70 -2.68 9.16
C THR A 55 6.28 -3.04 9.56
N GLU A 56 5.47 -2.02 9.82
CA GLU A 56 4.05 -2.17 10.14
C GLU A 56 3.16 -2.11 8.90
N VAL A 57 3.45 -1.18 7.98
CA VAL A 57 2.63 -0.98 6.77
C VAL A 57 3.48 -0.73 5.55
N MET A 58 3.22 -1.45 4.47
CA MET A 58 3.76 -1.20 3.14
C MET A 58 2.71 -0.48 2.29
N LEU A 59 3.02 0.67 1.72
CA LEU A 59 2.10 1.44 0.87
C LEU A 59 2.66 1.65 -0.52
N ARG A 60 1.79 1.58 -1.52
CA ARG A 60 2.14 1.86 -2.92
C ARG A 60 1.72 3.27 -3.33
N ILE A 61 2.55 4.25 -3.01
CA ILE A 61 2.30 5.67 -3.31
C ILE A 61 2.79 6.12 -4.71
N GLY A 62 3.48 5.22 -5.42
CA GLY A 62 4.05 5.55 -6.73
C GLY A 62 5.33 6.37 -6.63
N LYS A 63 6.04 6.53 -7.75
CA LYS A 63 7.38 7.15 -7.77
C LYS A 63 7.35 8.66 -7.52
N THR A 64 6.22 9.31 -7.85
CA THR A 64 6.06 10.76 -7.73
C THR A 64 6.10 11.23 -6.29
N HIS A 65 5.45 10.48 -5.39
CA HIS A 65 5.37 10.82 -3.96
C HIS A 65 6.42 10.11 -3.10
N HIS A 66 7.21 9.24 -3.71
CA HIS A 66 8.19 8.42 -2.99
C HIS A 66 9.27 9.25 -2.31
N ASP A 67 9.86 10.22 -3.02
CA ASP A 67 10.95 11.03 -2.49
C ASP A 67 10.48 11.87 -1.29
N ALA A 68 9.35 12.54 -1.45
CA ALA A 68 8.71 13.31 -0.38
C ALA A 68 8.35 12.46 0.84
N ALA A 69 7.86 11.23 0.63
CA ALA A 69 7.54 10.34 1.73
C ALA A 69 8.79 9.94 2.55
N LEU A 70 9.94 9.76 1.89
CA LEU A 70 11.21 9.44 2.56
C LEU A 70 11.80 10.60 3.36
N GLU A 71 11.33 11.84 3.17
CA GLU A 71 11.73 12.98 4.01
C GLU A 71 11.18 12.87 5.43
N HIS A 72 10.15 12.03 5.63
CA HIS A 72 9.53 11.83 6.93
C HIS A 72 10.21 10.73 7.74
N GLU A 73 10.37 10.97 9.03
CA GLU A 73 10.87 9.97 9.96
C GLU A 73 9.91 8.78 10.05
N GLY A 74 10.50 7.58 10.04
CA GLY A 74 9.78 6.32 10.07
C GLY A 74 9.20 5.84 8.74
N VAL A 75 9.56 6.50 7.64
CA VAL A 75 9.26 6.05 6.28
C VAL A 75 10.54 5.59 5.59
N SER A 76 10.50 4.40 5.00
CA SER A 76 11.63 3.87 4.24
C SER A 76 11.20 3.25 2.92
N THR A 77 12.14 3.06 2.01
CA THR A 77 11.83 2.41 0.72
C THR A 77 11.65 0.92 0.93
N THR A 78 10.60 0.34 0.35
CA THR A 78 10.39 -1.10 0.51
C THR A 78 11.52 -1.90 -0.15
N VAL A 79 12.18 -2.74 0.64
CA VAL A 79 13.26 -3.63 0.15
C VAL A 79 12.77 -5.07 0.09
N MET A 80 12.68 -5.65 -1.11
CA MET A 80 12.39 -7.08 -1.27
C MET A 80 13.58 -7.81 -1.88
N LYS A 81 14.11 -8.81 -1.17
CA LYS A 81 15.26 -9.62 -1.60
C LYS A 81 16.49 -8.77 -1.96
N GLY A 82 16.78 -7.74 -1.16
CA GLY A 82 17.92 -6.84 -1.38
C GLY A 82 17.74 -5.86 -2.54
N ARG A 83 16.52 -5.67 -3.04
CA ARG A 83 16.20 -4.66 -4.07
C ARG A 83 15.20 -3.66 -3.53
N GLU A 84 15.51 -2.39 -3.69
CA GLU A 84 14.62 -1.27 -3.37
C GLU A 84 13.54 -1.13 -4.44
N TYR A 85 12.28 -1.15 -4.02
CA TYR A 85 11.12 -1.02 -4.91
C TYR A 85 10.63 0.42 -4.90
N ARG A 86 11.23 1.27 -5.74
CA ARG A 86 10.78 2.67 -5.90
C ARG A 86 9.28 2.75 -6.21
N GLY A 87 8.58 3.51 -5.36
CA GLY A 87 7.13 3.70 -5.36
C GLY A 87 6.37 2.80 -4.38
N TYR A 88 7.10 1.98 -3.63
CA TYR A 88 6.64 1.26 -2.46
C TYR A 88 7.43 1.76 -1.25
N VAL A 89 6.72 2.13 -0.21
CA VAL A 89 7.31 2.60 1.05
C VAL A 89 6.83 1.74 2.19
N ASP A 90 7.71 1.52 3.16
CA ASP A 90 7.45 0.85 4.42
C ASP A 90 7.36 1.90 5.52
N LEU A 91 6.38 1.75 6.40
CA LEU A 91 6.13 2.59 7.56
C LEU A 91 6.29 1.78 8.83
N ASP A 92 6.96 2.37 9.81
CA ASP A 92 6.97 1.93 11.20
C ASP A 92 6.01 2.75 12.08
N GLU A 93 6.03 2.45 13.38
CA GLU A 93 5.16 3.07 14.40
C GLU A 93 5.26 4.60 14.42
N THR A 94 6.44 5.15 14.12
CA THR A 94 6.72 6.59 14.12
C THR A 94 5.99 7.31 12.99
N ALA A 95 5.78 6.61 11.87
CA ALA A 95 5.10 7.12 10.68
C ALA A 95 3.60 6.76 10.62
N LEU A 96 3.05 6.06 11.62
CA LEU A 96 1.61 5.84 11.76
C LEU A 96 0.74 7.12 11.65
N PRO A 97 1.12 8.30 12.18
CA PRO A 97 0.34 9.52 11.95
C PRO A 97 0.27 9.94 10.47
N LEU A 98 1.24 9.54 9.65
CA LEU A 98 1.26 9.80 8.20
C LEU A 98 0.47 8.75 7.40
N LEU A 99 0.06 7.66 8.05
CA LEU A 99 -0.64 6.54 7.40
C LEU A 99 -1.87 7.01 6.63
N GLU A 100 -2.69 7.90 7.20
CA GLU A 100 -3.90 8.42 6.54
C GLU A 100 -3.56 9.16 5.23
N ASP A 101 -2.55 10.04 5.26
CA ASP A 101 -2.11 10.80 4.08
C ASP A 101 -1.53 9.88 3.00
N LEU A 102 -0.66 8.95 3.41
CA LEU A 102 -0.07 7.98 2.48
C LEU A 102 -1.10 6.98 1.93
N VAL A 103 -2.14 6.60 2.69
CA VAL A 103 -3.28 5.81 2.19
C VAL A 103 -3.98 6.58 1.08
N ALA A 104 -4.24 7.87 1.28
CA ALA A 104 -4.88 8.71 0.26
C ALA A 104 -4.02 8.81 -1.01
N LEU A 105 -2.70 8.99 -0.87
CA LEU A 105 -1.76 8.99 -1.99
C LEU A 105 -1.72 7.63 -2.72
N ALA A 106 -1.70 6.52 -1.97
CA ALA A 106 -1.70 5.18 -2.54
C ALA A 106 -2.99 4.89 -3.32
N LEU A 107 -4.15 5.30 -2.80
CA LEU A 107 -5.43 5.18 -3.48
C LEU A 107 -5.47 6.00 -4.78
N ARG A 108 -5.03 7.25 -4.73
CA ARG A 108 -4.94 8.11 -5.91
C ARG A 108 -4.05 7.49 -6.99
N HIS A 109 -2.86 7.02 -6.61
CA HIS A 109 -1.96 6.33 -7.54
C HIS A 109 -2.58 5.04 -8.10
N ASN A 110 -3.31 4.28 -7.27
CA ASN A 110 -4.00 3.08 -7.72
C ASN A 110 -5.10 3.40 -8.75
N GLN A 111 -5.85 4.49 -8.56
CA GLN A 111 -6.82 4.97 -9.55
C GLN A 111 -6.17 5.31 -10.89
N GLU A 112 -5.08 6.08 -10.87
CA GLU A 112 -4.33 6.42 -12.09
C GLU A 112 -3.84 5.15 -12.80
N LEU A 113 -3.34 4.17 -12.04
CA LEU A 113 -2.96 2.89 -12.59
C LEU A 113 -4.14 2.17 -13.20
N SER A 114 -5.31 2.15 -12.55
CA SER A 114 -6.53 1.47 -13.01
C SER A 114 -7.15 2.14 -14.25
N ALA A 115 -7.02 3.46 -14.36
CA ALA A 115 -7.40 4.24 -15.53
C ALA A 115 -6.41 4.06 -16.70
N ALA A 116 -5.13 3.79 -16.40
CA ALA A 116 -4.15 3.47 -17.43
C ALA A 116 -4.45 2.10 -18.06
N PRO A 117 -4.32 1.97 -19.40
CA PRO A 117 -4.54 0.70 -20.08
C PRO A 117 -3.66 -0.38 -19.46
N PRO A 118 -4.18 -1.61 -19.25
CA PRO A 118 -3.38 -2.68 -18.68
C PRO A 118 -2.13 -2.86 -19.53
N ARG A 119 -0.94 -2.77 -18.91
CA ARG A 119 0.29 -3.16 -19.58
C ARG A 119 0.07 -4.59 -20.07
N ARG A 120 0.15 -4.82 -21.38
CA ARG A 120 0.09 -6.15 -22.02
C ARG A 120 0.84 -7.14 -21.13
N ARG A 121 0.09 -8.05 -20.50
CA ARG A 121 0.68 -9.17 -19.76
C ARG A 121 1.46 -9.95 -20.81
N LYS A 122 2.79 -9.91 -20.78
CA LYS A 122 3.59 -10.81 -21.62
C LYS A 122 3.28 -12.22 -21.12
N GLU A 123 2.42 -12.93 -21.83
CA GLU A 123 2.32 -14.38 -21.72
C GLU A 123 3.74 -14.93 -21.92
N LYS A 124 4.24 -15.66 -20.93
CA LYS A 124 5.52 -16.36 -21.06
C LYS A 124 5.30 -17.51 -22.05
N PRO A 125 6.22 -17.70 -23.02
CA PRO A 125 6.15 -18.78 -24.00
C PRO A 125 6.28 -20.15 -23.35
#